data_AF-A0A1S2M7Q1-F1
#
_entry.id   AF-A0A1S2M7Q1-F1
#
_cell.length_a   1.000
_cell.length_b   1.000
_cell.length_c   1.000
_cell.angle_alpha   90.00
_cell.angle_beta   90.00
_cell.angle_gamma   90.00
#
_symmetry.space_group_name_H-M   'P 1'
#
loop_
_entity.id
_entity.type
_entity.pdbx_description
1 polymer ?
#
loop_
_entity_poly.entity_id
_entity_poly.type
_entity_poly.pdbx_seq_one_letter_code
_entity_poly.pdbx_strand_id
1 'polypeptide(L)'
;MVEVTNISKVDKFTSEMEELGYESHGEYGIPNRRFFSKGGDNRTHHVHIFEHGNGEIDRHLAFRDYMIAHPEEALKYSQLKQTLAEKFPTNIAMYIEGKNDYIKVIDKKASKLRRTN
;
A
#
# COMPACT_ATOMS: atom_id res chain seq x y z
N MET A 1 -4.82 5.10 -3.24
CA MET A 1 -5.81 4.00 -3.18
C MET A 1 -7.05 4.48 -3.91
N VAL A 2 -7.60 3.66 -4.79
CA VAL A 2 -8.80 3.94 -5.58
C VAL A 2 -9.79 2.80 -5.36
N GLU A 3 -11.05 3.13 -5.18
CA GLU A 3 -12.13 2.16 -5.04
C GLU A 3 -13.01 2.23 -6.30
N VAL A 4 -13.39 1.06 -6.83
CA VAL A 4 -14.25 0.95 -8.01
C VAL A 4 -15.40 -0.02 -7.75
N THR A 5 -16.50 0.11 -8.48
CA THR A 5 -17.64 -0.81 -8.36
C THR A 5 -17.42 -2.14 -9.08
N ASN A 6 -16.45 -2.22 -10.00
CA ASN A 6 -16.11 -3.43 -10.73
C ASN A 6 -14.63 -3.44 -11.10
N ILE A 7 -13.84 -4.36 -10.53
CA ILE A 7 -12.39 -4.40 -10.73
C ILE A 7 -11.99 -4.84 -12.14
N SER A 8 -12.74 -5.74 -12.78
CA SER A 8 -12.39 -6.22 -14.13
C SER A 8 -12.60 -5.15 -15.20
N LYS A 9 -13.42 -4.13 -14.94
CA LYS A 9 -13.55 -2.97 -15.84
C LYS A 9 -12.31 -2.09 -15.86
N VAL A 10 -11.46 -2.13 -14.84
CA VAL A 10 -10.21 -1.36 -14.80
C VAL A 10 -9.24 -1.80 -15.90
N ASP A 11 -9.28 -3.08 -16.28
CA ASP A 11 -8.41 -3.62 -17.33
C ASP A 11 -8.58 -2.92 -18.68
N LYS A 12 -9.78 -2.36 -18.93
CA LYS A 12 -10.10 -1.61 -20.14
C LYS A 12 -9.37 -0.26 -20.25
N PHE A 13 -8.84 0.25 -19.14
CA PHE A 13 -8.13 1.54 -19.06
C PHE A 13 -6.61 1.36 -18.99
N THR A 14 -6.11 0.12 -19.17
CA THR A 14 -4.68 -0.18 -19.02
C THR A 14 -3.85 0.60 -20.02
N SER A 15 -4.28 0.66 -21.29
CA SER A 15 -3.56 1.37 -22.35
C SER A 15 -3.50 2.88 -22.10
N GLU A 16 -4.59 3.49 -21.65
CA GLU A 16 -4.64 4.91 -21.31
C GLU A 16 -3.75 5.22 -20.09
N MET A 17 -3.67 4.32 -19.11
CA MET A 17 -2.74 4.45 -17.99
C MET A 17 -1.28 4.36 -18.46
N GLU A 18 -0.98 3.44 -19.38
CA GLU A 18 0.35 3.28 -19.98
C GLU A 18 0.77 4.50 -20.80
N GLU A 19 -0.13 5.09 -21.57
CA GLU A 19 0.10 6.36 -22.28
C GLU A 19 0.43 7.53 -21.33
N LEU A 20 -0.14 7.52 -20.11
CA LEU A 20 0.20 8.46 -19.05
C LEU A 20 1.51 8.13 -18.32
N GLY A 21 2.22 7.08 -18.74
CA GLY A 21 3.50 6.64 -18.21
C GLY A 21 3.41 5.78 -16.95
N TYR A 22 2.26 5.15 -16.70
CA TYR A 22 2.13 4.12 -15.66
C TYR A 22 2.47 2.73 -16.22
N GLU A 23 3.09 1.91 -15.40
CA GLU A 23 3.27 0.48 -15.64
C GLU A 23 2.15 -0.28 -14.94
N SER A 24 1.49 -1.19 -15.67
CA SER A 24 0.49 -2.11 -15.12
C SER A 24 1.14 -3.38 -14.57
N HIS A 25 0.75 -3.78 -13.37
CA HIS A 25 1.28 -4.97 -12.68
C HIS A 25 0.20 -6.03 -12.40
N GLY A 26 -1.05 -5.78 -12.80
CA GLY A 26 -2.19 -6.62 -12.45
C GLY A 26 -2.37 -6.74 -10.93
N GLU A 27 -2.51 -7.97 -10.42
CA GLU A 27 -2.70 -8.24 -8.98
C GLU A 27 -1.41 -8.07 -8.15
N TYR A 28 -0.27 -8.47 -8.70
CA TYR A 28 1.05 -8.33 -8.11
C TYR A 28 1.14 -8.82 -6.65
N GLY A 29 0.61 -10.02 -6.39
CA GLY A 29 0.65 -10.68 -5.08
C GLY A 29 -0.51 -10.37 -4.13
N ILE A 30 -1.47 -9.52 -4.54
CA ILE A 30 -2.72 -9.29 -3.79
C ILE A 30 -3.91 -9.62 -4.69
N PRO A 31 -4.71 -10.66 -4.39
CA PRO A 31 -5.85 -11.06 -5.20
C PRO A 31 -6.86 -9.91 -5.40
N ASN A 32 -7.45 -9.84 -6.60
CA ASN A 32 -8.45 -8.84 -6.98
C ASN A 32 -7.98 -7.38 -6.82
N ARG A 33 -6.67 -7.14 -6.94
CA ARG A 33 -6.08 -5.81 -7.06
C ARG A 33 -5.80 -5.47 -8.52
N ARG A 34 -5.84 -4.19 -8.86
CA ARG A 34 -5.07 -3.65 -9.97
C ARG A 34 -4.05 -2.66 -9.45
N PHE A 35 -2.80 -2.90 -9.78
CA PHE A 35 -1.68 -2.11 -9.31
C PHE A 35 -0.99 -1.44 -10.49
N PHE A 36 -0.88 -0.12 -10.40
CA PHE A 36 -0.15 0.69 -11.36
C PHE A 36 0.97 1.45 -10.65
N SER A 37 2.09 1.64 -11.34
CA SER A 37 3.24 2.35 -10.77
C SER A 37 3.85 3.28 -11.82
N LYS A 38 4.36 4.45 -11.42
CA LYS A 38 4.98 5.41 -12.35
C LYS A 38 6.36 5.87 -11.85
N GLY A 39 7.28 6.09 -12.79
CA GLY A 39 8.61 6.64 -12.54
C GLY A 39 9.76 5.62 -12.55
N GLY A 40 9.52 4.35 -12.86
CA GLY A 40 10.55 3.30 -12.91
C GLY A 40 11.36 3.21 -11.60
N ASP A 41 12.69 3.31 -11.72
CA ASP A 41 13.61 3.33 -10.57
C ASP A 41 13.43 4.56 -9.68
N ASN A 42 13.09 5.71 -10.27
CA ASN A 42 12.74 6.94 -9.55
C ASN A 42 11.23 6.99 -9.28
N ARG A 43 10.71 5.91 -8.71
CA ARG A 43 9.27 5.70 -8.51
C ARG A 43 8.63 6.87 -7.77
N THR A 44 7.57 7.43 -8.34
CA THR A 44 6.84 8.57 -7.77
C THR A 44 5.42 8.22 -7.32
N HIS A 45 4.75 7.30 -8.02
CA HIS A 45 3.35 6.99 -7.75
C HIS A 45 3.11 5.49 -7.68
N HIS A 46 2.32 5.07 -6.70
CA HIS A 46 1.77 3.72 -6.52
C HIS A 46 0.24 3.84 -6.43
N VAL A 47 -0.46 3.26 -7.40
CA VAL A 47 -1.92 3.29 -7.47
C VAL A 47 -2.45 1.89 -7.19
N HIS A 48 -2.98 1.70 -5.98
CA HIS A 48 -3.70 0.48 -5.61
C HIS A 48 -5.19 0.68 -5.88
N ILE A 49 -5.78 -0.19 -6.70
CA ILE A 49 -7.19 -0.17 -7.07
C ILE A 49 -7.85 -1.46 -6.60
N PHE A 50 -8.98 -1.33 -5.92
CA PHE A 50 -9.75 -2.45 -5.37
C PHE A 50 -11.25 -2.28 -5.65
N GLU A 51 -11.97 -3.40 -5.75
CA GLU A 51 -13.44 -3.39 -5.81
C GLU A 51 -14.05 -3.02 -4.46
N HIS A 52 -15.19 -2.34 -4.49
CA HIS A 52 -16.00 -2.04 -3.31
C HIS A 52 -16.25 -3.29 -2.47
N GLY A 53 -16.11 -3.17 -1.14
CA GLY A 53 -16.26 -4.29 -0.20
C GLY A 53 -15.02 -5.19 -0.07
N ASN A 54 -13.94 -4.92 -0.82
CA ASN A 54 -12.68 -5.65 -0.62
C ASN A 54 -12.02 -5.23 0.71
N GLY A 55 -11.72 -6.21 1.57
CA GLY A 55 -11.15 -5.98 2.90
C GLY A 55 -9.78 -5.29 2.91
N GLU A 56 -9.04 -5.27 1.79
CA GLU A 56 -7.80 -4.49 1.66
C GLU A 56 -8.06 -2.98 1.75
N ILE A 57 -9.22 -2.50 1.29
CA ILE A 57 -9.64 -1.10 1.45
C ILE A 57 -9.71 -0.75 2.93
N ASP A 58 -10.40 -1.60 3.70
CA ASP A 58 -10.56 -1.40 5.13
C ASP A 58 -9.25 -1.49 5.88
N ARG A 59 -8.38 -2.42 5.51
CA ARG A 59 -7.04 -2.54 6.07
C ARG A 59 -6.23 -1.25 5.86
N HIS A 60 -6.22 -0.71 4.64
CA HIS A 60 -5.46 0.50 4.30
C HIS A 60 -5.99 1.73 5.04
N LEU A 61 -7.31 1.91 5.08
CA LEU A 61 -7.94 3.01 5.81
C LEU A 61 -7.68 2.90 7.32
N ALA A 62 -7.87 1.71 7.90
CA ALA A 62 -7.63 1.46 9.32
C ALA A 62 -6.17 1.75 9.70
N PHE A 63 -5.20 1.29 8.89
CA PHE A 63 -3.78 1.57 9.13
C PHE A 63 -3.52 3.08 9.13
N ARG A 64 -4.00 3.81 8.12
CA ARG A 64 -3.84 5.27 8.03
C ARG A 64 -4.41 5.96 9.26
N ASP A 65 -5.67 5.67 9.58
CA ASP A 65 -6.39 6.36 10.65
C ASP A 65 -5.78 6.04 12.02
N TYR A 66 -5.34 4.80 12.24
CA TYR A 66 -4.60 4.42 13.43
C TYR A 66 -3.30 5.21 13.57
N MET A 67 -2.51 5.34 12.50
CA MET A 67 -1.23 6.05 12.54
C MET A 67 -1.41 7.57 12.73
N ILE A 68 -2.51 8.15 12.24
CA ILE A 68 -2.87 9.55 12.51
C ILE A 68 -3.22 9.75 13.98
N ALA A 69 -3.97 8.81 14.57
CA ALA A 69 -4.38 8.88 15.98
C ALA A 69 -3.26 8.57 16.99
N HIS A 70 -2.19 7.89 16.56
CA HIS A 70 -1.08 7.42 17.42
C HIS A 70 0.27 7.94 16.89
N PRO A 71 0.58 9.23 17.08
CA PRO A 71 1.80 9.85 16.54
C PRO A 71 3.10 9.19 17.02
N GLU A 72 3.10 8.57 18.20
CA GLU A 72 4.23 7.80 18.73
C GLU A 72 4.51 6.53 17.91
N GLU A 73 3.47 5.85 17.42
CA GLU A 73 3.62 4.68 16.54
C GLU A 73 4.02 5.11 15.12
N ALA A 74 3.56 6.28 14.67
CA ALA A 74 4.01 6.91 13.44
C ALA A 74 5.50 7.27 13.49
N LEU A 75 5.97 7.80 14.61
CA LEU A 75 7.39 8.13 14.81
C LEU A 75 8.26 6.88 14.77
N LYS A 76 7.89 5.82 15.49
CA LYS A 76 8.63 4.53 15.45
C LYS A 76 8.68 3.95 14.05
N TYR A 77 7.57 4.01 13.30
CA TYR A 77 7.57 3.53 11.92
C TYR A 77 8.46 4.37 11.01
N SER A 78 8.50 5.69 11.21
CA SER A 78 9.40 6.58 10.48
C SER A 78 10.87 6.25 10.73
N GLN A 79 11.24 6.06 12.00
CA GLN A 79 12.61 5.67 12.39
C GLN A 79 13.00 4.32 11.80
N LEU A 80 12.11 3.31 11.89
CA LEU A 80 12.33 2.01 11.27
C LEU A 80 12.59 2.13 9.77
N LYS A 81 11.80 2.94 9.05
CA LYS A 81 12.01 3.18 7.62
C LYS A 81 13.37 3.81 7.33
N GLN A 82 13.81 4.78 8.12
CA GLN A 82 15.12 5.43 7.93
C GLN A 82 16.26 4.43 8.15
N THR A 83 16.24 3.69 9.26
CA THR A 83 17.26 2.66 9.54
C THR A 83 17.33 1.59 8.46
N LEU A 84 16.18 1.14 7.93
CA LEU A 84 16.17 0.15 6.86
C LEU A 84 16.65 0.71 5.52
N ALA A 85 16.37 1.98 5.22
CA ALA A 85 16.86 2.64 4.02
C ALA A 85 18.39 2.78 4.06
N GLU A 86 18.96 3.12 5.22
CA GLU A 86 20.41 3.17 5.44
C GLU A 86 21.05 1.77 5.36
N LYS A 87 20.39 0.75 5.92
CA LYS A 87 20.90 -0.63 5.93
C LYS A 87 20.81 -1.32 4.57
N PHE A 88 19.81 -0.99 3.76
CA PHE A 88 19.51 -1.66 2.50
C PHE A 88 19.29 -0.65 1.34
N PRO A 89 20.29 0.19 1.01
CA PRO A 89 20.11 1.31 0.08
C PRO A 89 19.78 0.87 -1.35
N THR A 90 20.22 -0.33 -1.76
CA THR A 90 19.98 -0.89 -3.10
C THR A 90 19.17 -2.18 -3.07
N ASN A 91 18.72 -2.63 -1.89
CA ASN A 91 17.98 -3.88 -1.73
C ASN A 91 16.56 -3.61 -1.24
N ILE A 92 15.69 -3.28 -2.20
CA ILE A 92 14.29 -2.96 -1.94
C ILE A 92 13.53 -4.14 -1.30
N ALA A 93 13.89 -5.38 -1.63
CA ALA A 93 13.25 -6.56 -1.07
C ALA A 93 13.49 -6.66 0.44
N MET A 94 14.74 -6.48 0.89
CA MET A 94 15.09 -6.47 2.32
C MET A 94 14.48 -5.28 3.05
N TYR A 95 14.38 -4.12 2.39
CA TYR A 95 13.69 -2.96 2.95
C TYR A 95 12.19 -3.20 3.16
N ILE A 96 11.52 -3.86 2.20
CA ILE A 96 10.10 -4.25 2.32
C ILE A 96 9.93 -5.27 3.44
N GLU A 97 10.76 -6.32 3.44
CA GLU A 97 10.68 -7.40 4.44
C GLU A 97 10.93 -6.88 5.86
N GLY A 98 11.93 -6.01 6.05
CA GLY A 98 12.25 -5.45 7.36
C GLY A 98 11.12 -4.64 8.00
N LYS A 99 10.13 -4.18 7.23
CA LYS A 99 8.95 -3.46 7.73
C LYS A 99 7.74 -4.37 7.94
N ASN A 100 7.75 -5.57 7.39
CA ASN A 100 6.59 -6.45 7.27
C ASN A 100 5.95 -6.76 8.63
N ASP A 101 6.77 -7.18 9.60
CA ASP A 101 6.27 -7.53 10.94
C ASP A 101 5.71 -6.34 11.70
N TYR A 102 6.34 -5.17 11.58
CA TYR A 102 5.82 -3.96 12.20
C TYR A 102 4.46 -3.57 11.60
N ILE A 103 4.33 -3.63 10.27
CA ILE A 103 3.06 -3.34 9.58
C ILE A 103 1.96 -4.30 10.07
N LYS A 104 2.25 -5.61 10.17
CA LYS A 104 1.29 -6.60 10.69
C LYS A 104 0.85 -6.30 12.13
N VAL A 105 1.76 -5.83 12.99
CA VAL A 105 1.42 -5.41 14.36
C VAL A 105 0.45 -4.23 14.34
N ILE A 106 0.72 -3.21 13.53
CA ILE A 106 -0.16 -2.04 13.41
C ILE A 106 -1.51 -2.43 12.81
N ASP A 107 -1.55 -3.25 11.76
CA ASP A 107 -2.81 -3.76 11.18
C ASP A 107 -3.68 -4.46 12.24
N LYS A 108 -3.06 -5.25 13.12
CA LYS A 108 -3.77 -5.91 14.23
C LYS A 108 -4.29 -4.93 15.28
N LYS A 109 -3.57 -3.84 15.56
CA LYS A 109 -4.04 -2.79 16.49
C LYS A 109 -5.15 -1.95 15.86
N ALA A 110 -4.97 -1.54 14.61
CA ALA A 110 -5.91 -0.76 13.83
C ALA A 110 -7.25 -1.47 13.65
N SER A 111 -7.22 -2.77 13.31
CA SER A 111 -8.44 -3.57 13.18
C SER A 111 -9.24 -3.73 14.48
N LYS A 112 -8.60 -3.67 15.64
CA LYS A 112 -9.31 -3.68 16.94
C LYS A 112 -10.00 -2.35 17.21
N LEU A 113 -9.32 -1.23 17.00
CA LEU A 113 -9.86 0.12 17.23
C LEU A 113 -11.12 0.36 16.38
N ARG A 114 -11.13 -0.13 15.15
CA ARG A 114 -12.25 0.02 14.21
C ARG A 114 -13.46 -0.87 14.55
N ARG A 115 -13.30 -1.87 15.42
CA ARG A 115 -14.41 -2.70 15.93
C ARG A 115 -15.04 -2.13 17.21
N THR A 116 -14.34 -1.21 17.87
CA THR A 116 -14.79 -0.59 19.13
C THR A 116 -15.44 0.77 18.94
N ASN A 117 -15.40 1.32 17.72
CA ASN A 117 -16.09 2.54 17.29
C ASN A 117 -17.25 2.16 16.37
#